data_AF-A0A820VZ63-F1
#
_entry.id   AF-A0A820VZ63-F1
#
_cell.length_a   1.000
_cell.length_b   1.000
_cell.length_c   1.000
_cell.angle_alpha   90.00
_cell.angle_beta   90.00
_cell.angle_gamma   90.00
#
_symmetry.space_group_name_H-M   'P 1'
#
loop_
_entity.id
_entity.type
_entity.pdbx_description
1 polymer ?
#
loop_
_entity_poly.entity_id
_entity_poly.type
_entity_poly.pdbx_seq_one_letter_code
_entity_poly.pdbx_strand_id
1 'polypeptide(L)'
;LMGFIFNFILYRHAHEWWEKYAYVFSAAMSCGVAICGFVIFITLQGNGIEFPQWWGTGGPTRDGCPLEIANYSGFVLTNKEL
;
A
#
# COMPACT_ATOMS: atom_id res chain seq x y z
N LEU A 1 -3.04 -15.90 6.82
CA LEU A 1 -4.26 -16.47 7.45
C LEU A 1 -5.27 -16.95 6.40
N MET A 2 -5.74 -16.07 5.50
CA MET A 2 -6.67 -16.47 4.42
C MET A 2 -6.15 -17.65 3.60
N GLY A 3 -4.90 -17.63 3.13
CA GLY A 3 -4.32 -18.75 2.39
C GLY A 3 -4.36 -20.10 3.12
N PHE A 4 -4.29 -20.10 4.46
CA PHE A 4 -4.41 -21.32 5.28
C PHE A 4 -5.87 -21.79 5.37
N ILE A 5 -6.82 -20.86 5.52
CA ILE A 5 -8.26 -21.16 5.52
C ILE A 5 -8.68 -21.74 4.17
N PHE A 6 -8.25 -21.13 3.06
CA PHE A 6 -8.61 -21.59 1.71
C PHE A 6 -7.93 -22.91 1.31
N ASN A 7 -6.67 -23.14 1.69
CA ASN A 7 -5.96 -24.38 1.33
C ASN A 7 -6.21 -25.54 2.30
N PHE A 8 -6.52 -25.30 3.57
CA PHE A 8 -6.64 -26.37 4.56
C PHE A 8 -8.11 -26.71 4.89
N ILE A 9 -8.92 -25.71 5.21
CA ILE A 9 -10.32 -25.93 5.62
C ILE A 9 -11.19 -26.23 4.41
N LEU A 10 -11.02 -25.45 3.35
CA LEU A 10 -11.85 -25.53 2.16
C LEU A 10 -11.53 -26.77 1.30
N TYR A 11 -10.26 -27.17 1.23
CA TYR A 11 -9.84 -28.43 0.61
C TYR A 11 -10.41 -29.65 1.36
N ARG A 12 -10.46 -29.60 2.71
CA ARG A 12 -10.93 -30.72 3.55
C ARG A 12 -12.45 -30.89 3.55
N HIS A 13 -13.22 -29.80 3.48
CA HIS A 13 -14.68 -29.84 3.60
C HIS A 13 -15.43 -29.87 2.26
N ALA A 14 -14.85 -29.32 1.18
CA ALA A 14 -15.55 -29.20 -0.10
C ALA A 14 -14.59 -29.26 -1.29
N HIS A 15 -13.91 -30.40 -1.48
CA HIS A 15 -12.89 -30.60 -2.52
C HIS A 15 -13.40 -30.30 -3.95
N GLU A 16 -14.59 -30.81 -4.32
CA GLU A 16 -15.19 -30.56 -5.65
C GLU A 16 -15.61 -29.09 -5.86
N TRP A 17 -15.99 -28.40 -4.79
CA TRP A 17 -16.33 -26.99 -4.85
C TRP A 17 -15.07 -26.13 -4.97
N TRP A 18 -14.02 -26.49 -4.23
CA TRP A 18 -12.74 -25.77 -4.24
C TRP A 18 -12.11 -25.74 -5.63
N GLU A 19 -12.14 -26.86 -6.36
CA GLU A 19 -11.58 -26.95 -7.72
C GLU A 19 -12.29 -25.98 -8.71
N LYS A 20 -13.60 -25.79 -8.57
CA LYS A 20 -14.37 -24.87 -9.43
C LYS A 20 -14.20 -23.39 -9.09
N TYR A 21 -14.06 -23.04 -7.81
CA TYR A 21 -14.14 -21.64 -7.35
C TYR A 21 -12.82 -21.01 -6.93
N ALA A 22 -11.70 -21.76 -6.88
CA ALA A 22 -10.39 -21.22 -6.52
C ALA A 22 -9.94 -20.07 -7.44
N TYR A 23 -10.23 -20.15 -8.75
CA TYR A 23 -9.90 -19.11 -9.71
C TYR A 23 -10.67 -17.81 -9.45
N VAL A 24 -11.99 -17.91 -9.24
CA VAL A 24 -12.85 -16.77 -8.90
C VAL A 24 -12.42 -16.13 -7.58
N PHE A 25 -12.02 -16.94 -6.60
CA PHE A 25 -11.54 -16.41 -5.32
C PHE A 25 -10.24 -15.61 -5.45
N SER A 26 -9.29 -16.10 -6.25
CA SER A 26 -8.06 -15.37 -6.56
C SER A 26 -8.35 -14.05 -7.26
N ALA A 27 -9.23 -14.06 -8.27
CA ALA A 27 -9.68 -12.85 -8.95
C ALA A 27 -10.37 -11.87 -7.99
N ALA A 28 -11.24 -12.36 -7.12
CA ALA A 28 -11.94 -11.56 -6.12
C ALA A 28 -10.97 -10.91 -5.12
N MET A 29 -9.90 -11.58 -4.73
CA MET A 29 -8.89 -11.01 -3.82
C MET A 29 -8.14 -9.84 -4.47
N SER A 30 -7.75 -9.98 -5.73
CA SER A 30 -7.12 -8.88 -6.50
C SER A 30 -8.06 -7.68 -6.64
N CYS A 31 -9.33 -7.91 -6.95
CA CYS A 31 -10.34 -6.84 -7.01
C CYS A 31 -10.62 -6.23 -5.62
N GLY A 32 -10.65 -7.06 -4.57
CA GLY A 32 -10.88 -6.62 -3.20
C GLY A 32 -9.79 -5.67 -2.70
N VAL A 33 -8.52 -5.96 -2.99
CA VAL A 33 -7.41 -5.05 -2.67
C VAL A 33 -7.57 -3.70 -3.38
N ALA A 34 -7.94 -3.70 -4.66
CA ALA A 34 -8.18 -2.47 -5.41
C ALA A 34 -9.35 -1.65 -4.82
N ILE A 35 -10.44 -2.32 -4.43
CA ILE A 35 -11.59 -1.67 -3.78
C ILE A 35 -11.19 -1.09 -2.42
N CYS A 36 -10.44 -1.83 -1.60
CA CYS A 36 -9.93 -1.31 -0.33
C CYS A 36 -9.07 -0.05 -0.52
N GLY A 37 -8.18 -0.06 -1.53
CA GLY A 37 -7.37 1.11 -1.88
C GLY A 37 -8.22 2.32 -2.26
N PHE A 38 -9.26 2.10 -3.09
CA PHE A 38 -10.20 3.15 -3.47
C PHE A 38 -10.94 3.75 -2.26
N VAL A 39 -11.42 2.90 -1.34
CA VAL A 39 -12.10 3.33 -0.12
C VAL A 39 -11.16 4.14 0.78
N ILE A 40 -9.92 3.70 0.96
CA ILE A 40 -8.90 4.42 1.74
C ILE A 40 -8.61 5.80 1.12
N PHE A 41 -8.51 5.87 -0.20
CA PHE A 41 -8.26 7.12 -0.91
C PHE A 41 -9.39 8.14 -0.72
N ILE A 42 -10.65 7.72 -0.89
CA ILE A 42 -11.81 8.60 -0.69
C ILE A 42 -11.89 9.07 0.76
N THR A 43 -11.70 8.15 1.71
CA THR A 43 -11.80 8.48 3.14
C THR A 43 -10.70 9.43 3.59
N LEU A 44 -9.48 9.32 3.07
CA LEU A 44 -8.38 10.25 3.40
C LEU A 44 -8.56 11.62 2.75
N GLN A 45 -8.91 11.67 1.46
CA GLN A 45 -9.09 12.95 0.76
C GLN A 45 -10.34 13.71 1.19
N GLY A 46 -11.42 13.00 1.51
CA GLY A 46 -12.67 13.62 1.95
C GLY A 46 -12.57 14.31 3.31
N ASN A 47 -11.63 13.92 4.16
CA ASN A 47 -11.43 14.53 5.48
C ASN A 47 -10.38 15.66 5.50
N GLY A 48 -9.76 15.98 4.36
CA GLY A 48 -8.75 17.05 4.27
C GLY A 48 -7.53 16.85 5.19
N ILE A 49 -7.28 15.60 5.62
CA ILE A 49 -6.18 15.28 6.53
C ILE A 49 -4.89 15.21 5.71
N GLU A 50 -3.90 16.03 6.05
CA GLU A 50 -2.57 15.91 5.49
C GLU A 50 -1.97 14.54 5.87
N PHE A 51 -1.39 13.85 4.88
CA PHE A 51 -0.83 12.51 5.08
C PHE A 51 0.14 12.51 6.28
N PRO A 52 0.03 11.54 7.22
CA PRO A 52 0.91 11.49 8.37
C PRO A 52 2.37 11.36 7.94
N GLN A 53 3.27 12.02 8.67
CA GLN A 53 4.71 11.92 8.40
C GLN A 53 5.17 10.48 8.67
N TRP A 54 5.43 9.77 7.57
CA TRP A 54 5.98 8.42 7.52
C TRP A 54 7.36 8.46 6.86
N TRP A 55 8.02 7.31 6.77
CA TRP A 55 9.38 7.16 6.25
C TRP A 55 9.58 7.60 4.78
N GLY A 56 8.51 7.99 4.07
CA GLY A 56 8.55 8.57 2.73
C GLY A 56 7.93 9.97 2.57
N THR A 57 7.50 10.64 3.64
CA THR A 57 6.89 12.00 3.56
C THR A 57 7.30 12.93 4.72
N GLY A 58 8.24 12.50 5.57
CA GLY A 58 8.75 13.29 6.70
C GLY A 58 10.08 14.01 6.48
N GLY A 59 10.61 14.03 5.25
CA GLY A 59 11.88 14.69 4.95
C GLY A 59 11.73 16.20 4.72
N PRO A 60 12.81 17.00 4.87
CA PRO A 60 12.84 18.39 4.40
C PRO A 60 12.65 18.51 2.88
N THR A 61 12.77 17.38 2.17
CA THR A 61 12.63 17.22 0.72
C THR A 61 11.55 16.20 0.39
N ARG A 62 10.83 16.39 -0.73
CA ARG A 62 9.70 15.55 -1.14
C ARG A 62 10.11 14.11 -1.41
N ASP A 63 11.34 13.91 -1.89
CA ASP A 63 11.86 12.59 -2.28
C ASP A 63 12.80 11.98 -1.22
N GLY A 64 12.97 12.62 -0.05
CA GLY A 64 13.90 12.18 0.99
C GLY A 64 15.39 12.28 0.58
N CYS A 65 15.69 12.82 -0.60
CA CYS A 65 17.04 13.06 -1.07
C CYS A 65 17.47 14.50 -0.72
N PRO A 66 18.60 14.72 -0.02
CA PRO A 66 19.05 16.06 0.36
C PRO A 66 19.57 16.91 -0.83
N LEU A 67 19.61 16.35 -2.05
CA LEU A 67 20.13 17.01 -3.25
C LEU A 67 19.06 17.48 -4.24
N GLU A 68 17.76 17.25 -4.00
CA GLU A 68 16.72 17.61 -4.98
C GLU A 68 16.66 19.13 -5.25
N ILE A 69 16.96 19.95 -4.24
CA ILE A 69 16.94 21.41 -4.32
C ILE A 69 18.23 21.98 -4.94
N ALA A 70 19.33 21.23 -4.95
CA ALA A 70 20.64 21.75 -5.38
C ALA A 70 20.73 22.03 -6.89
N ASN A 71 19.93 21.35 -7.72
CA ASN A 71 19.97 21.49 -9.19
C ASN A 71 19.54 22.88 -9.68
N TYR A 72 18.56 23.51 -9.03
CA TYR A 72 18.07 24.84 -9.42
C TYR A 72 18.59 25.98 -8.53
N SER A 73 18.99 25.67 -7.30
CA SER A 73 19.35 26.69 -6.30
C SER A 73 20.86 26.82 -6.06
N GLY A 74 21.66 25.85 -6.51
CA GLY A 74 23.12 25.85 -6.36
C GLY A 74 23.62 25.67 -4.91
N PHE A 75 22.74 25.41 -3.94
CA PHE A 75 23.10 25.12 -2.55
C PHE A 75 22.55 23.75 -2.09
N VAL A 76 23.34 23.02 -1.30
CA VAL A 76 22.92 21.74 -0.71
C VAL A 76 22.45 21.99 0.73
N LEU A 77 21.20 21.65 1.03
CA LEU A 77 20.65 21.68 2.40
C LEU A 77 21.09 20.42 3.17
N THR A 78 22.37 20.25 3.44
CA THR A 78 22.80 19.22 4.41
C THR A 78 22.58 19.76 5.82
N ASN A 79 21.47 19.39 6.45
CA ASN A 79 21.36 19.54 7.91
C ASN A 79 22.18 18.42 8.58
N LYS A 80 23.46 18.71 8.78
CA LYS A 80 24.31 18.07 9.79
C LYS A 80 25.26 19.12 10.32
N GLU A 81 24.85 19.77 11.40
CA GLU A 81 25.79 20.22 12.41
C GLU A 81 26.48 18.95 12.95
N LEU A 82 27.74 18.74 12.53
CA LEU A 82 28.66 17.59 12.71
C LEU A 82 28.86 16.68 11.48
#